data_AF-A0A9P1DGS5-F1
#
_entry.id   AF-A0A9P1DGS5-F1
#
_cell.length_a   1.000
_cell.length_b   1.000
_cell.length_c   1.000
_cell.angle_alpha   90.00
_cell.angle_beta   90.00
_cell.angle_gamma   90.00
#
_symmetry.space_group_name_H-M   'P 1'
#
loop_
_entity.id
_entity.type
_entity.pdbx_description
1 polymer ?
#
loop_
_entity_poly.entity_id
_entity_poly.type
_entity_poly.pdbx_seq_one_letter_code
_entity_poly.pdbx_strand_id
1 'polypeptide(L)'
;AVLLGTHALQPPKCFDSLKCSESSETSPVRSSTRLVDLFDDQLALVKSVRNTDWLELIRKLNGDGNVFRTSVSLPPPGAVKMRLFGEPRTNCAGLVWDRSQVDLSEAYIWPSGYVAKTEFNLTHKGELVNGRSSALVTIDRLVECNRRGLTTNAETGELQEVADGATMNFNEINWRLGRGPGGSSTTGRRVVMTGW
;
A
#
# COMPACT_ATOMS: atom_id res chain seq x y z
N ALA A 1 -2.09 -40.56 27.35
CA ALA A 1 -3.47 -40.06 27.54
C ALA A 1 -3.36 -38.86 28.48
N VAL A 2 -3.74 -37.63 28.14
CA VAL A 2 -4.72 -37.09 27.18
C VAL A 2 -4.03 -36.12 26.21
N LEU A 3 -4.39 -36.24 24.93
CA LEU A 3 -4.10 -35.29 23.86
C LEU A 3 -5.22 -34.24 23.84
N LEU A 4 -4.86 -32.96 23.76
CA LEU A 4 -5.56 -31.98 22.92
C LEU A 4 -4.49 -31.04 22.36
N GLY A 5 -4.13 -31.29 21.10
CA GLY A 5 -3.38 -30.35 20.29
C GLY A 5 -4.32 -29.58 19.39
N THR A 6 -3.93 -28.35 19.05
CA THR A 6 -4.10 -27.79 17.70
C THR A 6 -3.07 -26.68 17.52
N HIS A 7 -2.09 -26.99 16.66
CA HIS A 7 -1.34 -26.10 15.78
C HIS A 7 -1.24 -24.62 16.17
N ALA A 8 -0.09 -24.24 16.73
CA ALA A 8 0.47 -22.93 16.48
C ALA A 8 0.57 -22.75 14.96
N LEU A 9 -0.23 -21.83 14.40
CA LEU A 9 -0.08 -21.37 13.03
C LEU A 9 1.33 -20.79 12.90
N GLN A 10 2.23 -21.55 12.29
CA GLN A 10 3.48 -20.99 11.80
C GLN A 10 3.13 -19.83 10.87
N PRO A 11 3.76 -18.64 10.99
CA PRO A 11 3.59 -17.60 10.01
C PRO A 11 3.96 -18.17 8.62
N PRO A 12 3.26 -17.75 7.55
CA PRO A 12 3.58 -18.23 6.21
C PRO A 12 5.06 -17.95 5.92
N LYS A 13 5.74 -18.95 5.36
CA LYS A 13 7.17 -18.97 4.97
C LYS A 13 7.58 -17.92 3.92
N CYS A 14 6.75 -16.89 3.69
CA CYS A 14 6.99 -15.85 2.69
C CYS A 14 7.85 -14.68 3.19
N PHE A 15 8.16 -14.59 4.48
CA PHE A 15 8.96 -13.47 5.02
C PHE A 15 10.48 -13.74 5.09
N ASP A 16 10.93 -15.00 4.95
CA ASP A 16 12.35 -15.38 5.16
C ASP A 16 13.30 -14.98 4.01
N SER A 17 12.82 -14.32 2.95
CA SER A 17 13.62 -14.02 1.74
C SER A 17 13.64 -12.54 1.33
N LEU A 18 13.52 -11.63 2.30
CA LEU A 18 13.80 -10.20 2.09
C LEU A 18 15.31 -9.98 1.85
N LYS A 19 15.74 -9.98 0.58
CA LYS A 19 17.03 -9.40 0.19
C LYS A 19 16.85 -7.89 -0.02
N CYS A 20 17.11 -7.10 1.02
CA CYS A 20 17.28 -5.65 0.89
C CYS A 20 18.56 -5.36 0.11
N SER A 21 18.46 -4.90 -1.13
CA SER A 21 19.58 -4.28 -1.83
C SER A 21 19.53 -2.77 -1.59
N GLU A 22 20.17 -2.30 -0.52
CA GLU A 22 20.51 -0.89 -0.37
C GLU A 22 21.97 -0.69 -0.79
N SER A 23 22.19 0.18 -1.76
CA SER A 23 23.51 0.74 -2.01
C SER A 23 23.87 1.70 -0.88
N SER A 24 25.04 1.45 -0.28
CA SER A 24 25.73 2.15 0.80
C SER A 24 25.47 1.66 2.24
N GLU A 25 26.50 0.98 2.75
CA GLU A 25 26.83 0.58 4.12
C GLU A 25 25.94 1.09 5.26
N THR A 26 25.05 0.24 5.78
CA THR A 26 24.78 0.12 7.23
C THR A 26 24.31 -1.30 7.59
N SER A 27 24.66 -1.76 8.80
CA SER A 27 24.49 -3.13 9.31
C SER A 27 23.12 -3.78 9.03
N PRO A 28 23.07 -5.03 8.51
CA PRO A 28 21.85 -5.71 8.03
C PRO A 28 20.81 -6.04 9.12
N VAL A 29 21.14 -5.89 10.41
CA VAL A 29 20.21 -6.18 11.52
C VAL A 29 19.22 -5.03 11.78
N ARG A 30 19.58 -3.78 11.41
CA ARG A 30 18.75 -2.60 11.73
C ARG A 30 17.65 -2.31 10.70
N SER A 31 17.88 -2.62 9.42
CA SER A 31 16.94 -2.30 8.34
C SER A 31 15.69 -3.19 8.34
N SER A 32 15.81 -4.47 8.70
CA SER A 32 14.66 -5.39 8.80
C SER A 32 13.69 -4.99 9.90
N THR A 33 14.17 -4.50 11.05
CA THR A 33 13.30 -4.05 12.16
C THR A 33 12.43 -2.87 11.74
N ARG A 34 13.02 -1.89 11.05
CA ARG A 34 12.28 -0.68 10.64
C ARG A 34 11.12 -0.98 9.68
N LEU A 35 11.29 -1.92 8.75
CA LEU A 35 10.20 -2.28 7.85
C LEU A 35 9.04 -2.94 8.60
N VAL A 36 9.34 -3.82 9.55
CA VAL A 36 8.33 -4.43 10.43
C VAL A 36 7.60 -3.35 11.21
N ASP A 37 8.33 -2.43 11.84
CA ASP A 37 7.75 -1.30 12.57
C ASP A 37 6.82 -0.45 11.67
N LEU A 38 7.23 -0.17 10.43
CA LEU A 38 6.39 0.56 9.47
C LEU A 38 5.08 -0.18 9.15
N PHE A 39 5.09 -1.51 9.07
CA PHE A 39 3.89 -2.29 8.83
C PHE A 39 2.99 -2.37 10.07
N ASP A 40 3.58 -2.60 11.25
CA ASP A 40 2.85 -2.67 12.52
C ASP A 40 2.18 -1.34 12.86
N ASP A 41 2.87 -0.22 12.63
CA ASP A 41 2.35 1.13 12.89
C ASP A 41 1.44 1.67 11.77
N GLN A 42 1.21 0.90 10.69
CA GLN A 42 0.50 1.35 9.49
C GLN A 42 1.08 2.66 8.92
N LEU A 43 2.40 2.68 8.79
CA LEU A 43 3.18 3.69 8.10
C LEU A 43 3.70 3.20 6.75
N ALA A 44 3.52 1.94 6.38
CA ALA A 44 3.92 1.41 5.08
C ALA A 44 2.84 1.64 4.01
N LEU A 45 3.13 2.41 2.96
CA LEU A 45 2.33 2.46 1.75
C LEU A 45 2.93 1.52 0.70
N VAL A 46 2.13 0.61 0.15
CA VAL A 46 2.62 -0.49 -0.69
C VAL A 46 2.09 -0.38 -2.12
N LYS A 47 2.97 -0.46 -3.11
CA LYS A 47 2.61 -0.60 -4.52
C LYS A 47 3.16 -1.89 -5.10
N SER A 48 2.28 -2.71 -5.66
CA SER A 48 2.68 -3.81 -6.53
C SER A 48 3.01 -3.29 -7.93
N VAL A 49 4.14 -3.73 -8.48
CA VAL A 49 4.64 -3.34 -9.80
C VAL A 49 4.94 -4.60 -10.59
N ARG A 50 4.35 -4.71 -11.78
CA ARG A 50 4.66 -5.80 -12.72
C ARG A 50 6.05 -5.57 -13.31
N ASN A 51 6.76 -6.66 -13.60
CA ASN A 51 8.11 -6.56 -14.14
C ASN A 51 8.22 -5.73 -15.42
N THR A 52 7.20 -5.79 -16.28
CA THR A 52 7.12 -5.03 -17.53
C THR A 52 7.00 -3.52 -17.32
N ASP A 53 6.54 -3.08 -16.15
CA ASP A 53 6.14 -1.70 -15.89
C ASP A 53 7.21 -0.94 -15.07
N TRP A 54 8.28 -1.61 -14.63
CA TRP A 54 9.32 -1.02 -13.78
C TRP A 54 10.04 0.17 -14.42
N LEU A 55 10.45 0.04 -15.68
CA LEU A 55 11.18 1.11 -16.38
C LEU A 55 10.31 2.36 -16.55
N GLU A 56 9.03 2.18 -16.88
CA GLU A 56 8.08 3.29 -16.98
C GLU A 56 7.84 3.94 -15.61
N LEU A 57 7.70 3.14 -14.55
CA LEU A 57 7.55 3.66 -13.20
C LEU A 57 8.78 4.47 -12.77
N ILE A 58 10.00 3.96 -12.98
CA ILE A 58 11.22 4.67 -12.62
C ILE A 58 11.34 6.01 -13.34
N ARG A 59 11.01 6.07 -14.64
CA ARG A 59 10.95 7.32 -15.40
C ARG A 59 10.00 8.33 -14.76
N LYS A 60 8.74 7.90 -14.51
CA LYS A 60 7.74 8.73 -13.82
C LYS A 60 8.19 9.19 -12.43
N LEU A 61 8.86 8.32 -11.67
CA LEU A 61 9.39 8.65 -10.34
C LEU A 61 10.60 9.60 -10.37
N ASN A 62 11.39 9.59 -11.44
CA ASN A 62 12.53 10.50 -11.66
C ASN A 62 12.08 11.86 -12.21
N GLY A 63 10.80 12.00 -12.55
CA GLY A 63 10.19 13.26 -12.93
C GLY A 63 10.44 13.58 -14.39
N ASP A 64 9.61 13.03 -15.27
CA ASP A 64 9.57 13.37 -16.70
C ASP A 64 8.93 14.75 -16.96
N GLY A 65 9.02 15.69 -16.00
CA GLY A 65 8.40 17.02 -16.04
C GLY A 65 6.89 17.06 -15.76
N ASN A 66 6.23 15.91 -15.66
CA ASN A 66 4.78 15.82 -15.45
C ASN A 66 4.41 15.41 -14.03
N VAL A 67 3.25 15.89 -13.58
CA VAL A 67 2.60 15.43 -12.35
C VAL A 67 2.26 13.96 -12.50
N PHE A 68 2.79 13.12 -11.62
CA PHE A 68 2.51 11.69 -11.61
C PHE A 68 1.60 11.34 -10.43
N ARG A 69 0.47 10.68 -10.68
CA ARG A 69 -0.33 10.07 -9.61
C ARG A 69 -0.13 8.56 -9.61
N THR A 70 -0.12 7.96 -8.44
CA THR A 70 -0.05 6.50 -8.33
C THR A 70 -0.93 5.98 -7.21
N SER A 71 -1.51 4.80 -7.44
CA SER A 71 -2.30 4.08 -6.46
C SER A 71 -1.42 3.11 -5.68
N VAL A 72 -1.59 3.14 -4.35
CA VAL A 72 -0.94 2.30 -3.36
C VAL A 72 -1.98 1.77 -2.37
N SER A 73 -1.65 0.72 -1.64
CA SER A 73 -2.45 0.21 -0.52
C SER A 73 -1.78 0.54 0.82
N LEU A 74 -2.59 0.86 1.82
CA LEU A 74 -2.20 0.87 3.22
C LEU A 74 -2.65 -0.45 3.86
N PRO A 75 -1.76 -1.40 4.11
CA PRO A 75 -2.15 -2.66 4.73
C PRO A 75 -2.49 -2.50 6.22
N PRO A 76 -3.20 -3.47 6.83
CA PRO A 76 -3.41 -3.51 8.26
C PRO A 76 -2.09 -3.79 9.00
N PRO A 77 -2.06 -3.65 10.35
CA PRO A 77 -0.88 -3.94 11.15
C PRO A 77 -0.27 -5.31 10.81
N GLY A 78 1.06 -5.36 10.69
CA GLY A 78 1.82 -6.56 10.31
C GLY A 78 1.69 -6.97 8.83
N ALA A 79 1.03 -6.18 7.99
CA ALA A 79 0.82 -6.45 6.57
C ALA A 79 0.06 -7.75 6.23
N VAL A 80 -0.66 -8.32 7.19
CA VAL A 80 -1.29 -9.63 7.03
C VAL A 80 -2.71 -9.53 6.50
N LYS A 81 -3.15 -10.59 5.79
CA LYS A 81 -4.55 -10.80 5.40
C LYS A 81 -5.17 -9.68 4.56
N MET A 82 -4.40 -8.90 3.80
CA MET A 82 -4.95 -7.93 2.84
C MET A 82 -4.47 -8.22 1.42
N ARG A 83 -5.38 -8.15 0.45
CA ARG A 83 -5.00 -8.06 -0.98
C ARG A 83 -4.40 -6.69 -1.23
N LEU A 84 -3.31 -6.62 -1.99
CA LEU A 84 -2.72 -5.34 -2.38
C LEU A 84 -3.31 -4.85 -3.71
N PHE A 85 -3.40 -3.54 -3.88
CA PHE A 85 -3.81 -2.93 -5.13
C PHE A 85 -2.88 -3.35 -6.27
N GLY A 86 -3.47 -3.70 -7.41
CA GLY A 86 -2.76 -4.17 -8.60
C GLY A 86 -2.47 -5.67 -8.66
N GLU A 87 -3.11 -6.47 -7.79
CA GLU A 87 -3.09 -7.94 -7.71
C GLU A 87 -1.72 -8.57 -8.05
N PRO A 88 -0.91 -8.96 -7.06
CA PRO A 88 0.42 -9.50 -7.32
C PRO A 88 0.31 -10.76 -8.20
N ARG A 89 0.79 -10.65 -9.45
CA ARG A 89 0.99 -11.78 -10.37
C ARG A 89 2.39 -12.36 -10.17
N THR A 90 2.65 -13.54 -10.74
CA THR A 90 4.00 -14.12 -10.77
C THR A 90 5.01 -13.09 -11.26
N ASN A 91 6.14 -12.96 -10.54
CA ASN A 91 7.21 -12.02 -10.83
C ASN A 91 6.81 -10.53 -10.70
N CYS A 92 6.10 -10.16 -9.62
CA CYS A 92 5.94 -8.76 -9.23
C CYS A 92 6.96 -8.36 -8.17
N ALA A 93 7.33 -7.08 -8.15
CA ALA A 93 8.07 -6.49 -7.05
C ALA A 93 7.26 -5.35 -6.45
N GLY A 94 7.52 -5.07 -5.18
CA GLY A 94 6.82 -4.08 -4.37
C GLY A 94 7.66 -2.84 -4.13
N LEU A 95 7.02 -1.67 -4.10
CA LEU A 95 7.57 -0.46 -3.49
C LEU A 95 6.89 -0.20 -2.16
N VAL A 96 7.68 0.14 -1.15
CA VAL A 96 7.20 0.61 0.15
C VAL A 96 7.65 2.04 0.36
N TRP A 97 6.70 2.91 0.71
CA TRP A 97 6.99 4.26 1.19
C TRP A 97 6.66 4.38 2.67
N ASP A 98 7.52 5.09 3.40
CA ASP A 98 7.25 5.56 4.75
C ASP A 98 6.23 6.72 4.69
N ARG A 99 4.99 6.45 5.13
CA ARG A 99 3.85 7.37 5.13
C ARG A 99 4.12 8.66 5.91
N SER A 100 5.04 8.64 6.86
CA SER A 100 5.42 9.85 7.61
C SER A 100 6.23 10.84 6.76
N GLN A 101 6.78 10.40 5.62
CA GLN A 101 7.73 11.14 4.79
C GLN A 101 7.11 11.66 3.48
N VAL A 102 5.79 11.62 3.38
CA VAL A 102 5.07 11.79 2.12
C VAL A 102 3.80 12.60 2.36
N ASP A 103 3.50 13.47 1.41
CA ASP A 103 2.37 14.38 1.51
C ASP A 103 1.10 13.72 0.97
N LEU A 104 0.13 13.52 1.86
CA LEU A 104 -1.18 12.94 1.55
C LEU A 104 -2.29 14.00 1.44
N SER A 105 -1.98 15.30 1.54
CA SER A 105 -3.00 16.36 1.57
C SER A 105 -3.90 16.37 0.35
N GLU A 106 -3.37 16.04 -0.83
CA GLU A 106 -4.12 15.93 -2.09
C GLU A 106 -4.50 14.48 -2.44
N ALA A 107 -4.28 13.50 -1.55
CA ALA A 107 -4.56 12.11 -1.86
C ALA A 107 -6.07 11.83 -1.91
N TYR A 108 -6.49 11.03 -2.89
CA TYR A 108 -7.80 10.41 -2.87
C TYR A 108 -7.67 9.05 -2.18
N ILE A 109 -8.47 8.85 -1.14
CA ILE A 109 -8.38 7.67 -0.28
C ILE A 109 -9.74 7.00 -0.26
N TRP A 110 -9.80 5.76 -0.73
CA TRP A 110 -11.00 4.93 -0.70
C TRP A 110 -10.84 3.81 0.33
N PRO A 111 -11.94 3.42 1.01
CA PRO A 111 -11.90 2.34 1.99
C PRO A 111 -11.63 0.99 1.32
N SER A 112 -11.19 0.02 2.12
CA SER A 112 -10.99 -1.35 1.65
C SER A 112 -12.28 -1.93 1.05
N GLY A 113 -12.17 -2.62 -0.10
CA GLY A 113 -13.33 -3.20 -0.79
C GLY A 113 -14.05 -2.24 -1.74
N TYR A 114 -13.68 -0.95 -1.75
CA TYR A 114 -14.18 -0.01 -2.74
C TYR A 114 -13.37 -0.06 -4.03
N VAL A 115 -14.05 -0.29 -5.16
CA VAL A 115 -13.41 -0.38 -6.48
C VAL A 115 -13.47 0.98 -7.17
N ALA A 116 -12.47 1.84 -6.93
CA ALA A 116 -12.49 3.22 -7.39
C ALA A 116 -12.23 3.40 -8.89
N LYS A 117 -11.51 2.46 -9.53
CA LYS A 117 -11.15 2.52 -10.97
C LYS A 117 -10.59 3.89 -11.34
N THR A 118 -9.65 4.36 -10.52
CA THR A 118 -9.19 5.76 -10.51
C THR A 118 -8.65 6.20 -11.86
N GLU A 119 -8.05 5.30 -12.63
CA GLU A 119 -7.57 5.53 -14.00
C GLU A 119 -8.66 5.97 -14.99
N PHE A 120 -9.93 5.67 -14.71
CA PHE A 120 -11.09 6.10 -15.51
C PHE A 120 -11.82 7.30 -14.93
N ASN A 121 -11.49 7.68 -13.69
CA ASN A 121 -12.19 8.72 -12.94
C ASN A 121 -11.29 9.92 -12.63
N LEU A 122 -10.16 10.06 -13.32
CA LEU A 122 -9.30 11.23 -13.23
C LEU A 122 -9.25 11.98 -14.57
N THR A 123 -9.30 13.31 -14.52
CA THR A 123 -8.95 14.15 -15.68
C THR A 123 -7.45 14.04 -15.97
N HIS A 124 -7.02 14.57 -17.13
CA HIS A 124 -5.60 14.72 -17.45
C HIS A 124 -4.82 15.57 -16.42
N LYS A 125 -5.51 16.38 -15.61
CA LYS A 125 -4.93 17.17 -14.52
C LYS A 125 -4.90 16.42 -13.18
N GLY A 126 -5.47 15.21 -13.11
CA GLY A 126 -5.56 14.43 -11.87
C GLY A 126 -6.71 14.85 -10.95
N GLU A 127 -7.74 15.50 -11.50
CA GLU A 127 -8.96 15.87 -10.77
C GLU A 127 -9.98 14.74 -10.86
N LEU A 128 -10.65 14.43 -9.74
CA LEU A 128 -11.65 13.36 -9.72
C LEU A 128 -12.93 13.77 -10.48
N VAL A 129 -13.42 12.88 -11.32
CA VAL A 129 -14.68 13.02 -12.07
C VAL A 129 -15.63 11.84 -11.78
N ASN A 130 -16.91 11.99 -12.11
CA ASN A 130 -17.95 10.94 -12.03
C ASN A 130 -18.38 10.51 -10.61
N GLY A 131 -18.40 11.41 -9.62
CA GLY A 131 -19.16 11.21 -8.38
C GLY A 131 -18.61 10.15 -7.40
N ARG A 132 -17.37 9.71 -7.58
CA ARG A 132 -16.68 8.76 -6.67
C ARG A 132 -16.11 9.45 -5.42
N SER A 133 -16.28 10.77 -5.31
CA SER A 133 -15.87 11.58 -4.16
C SER A 133 -16.67 11.29 -2.90
N SER A 134 -17.92 10.84 -3.03
CA SER A 134 -18.80 10.53 -1.89
C SER A 134 -18.33 9.35 -1.04
N ALA A 135 -17.48 8.48 -1.60
CA ALA A 135 -16.91 7.33 -0.91
C ALA A 135 -15.49 7.59 -0.37
N LEU A 136 -14.97 8.81 -0.52
CA LEU A 136 -13.66 9.15 0.03
C LEU A 136 -13.69 9.13 1.56
N VAL A 137 -12.63 8.63 2.15
CA VAL A 137 -12.42 8.61 3.60
C VAL A 137 -11.14 9.34 3.96
N THR A 138 -11.01 9.75 5.22
CA THR A 138 -9.74 10.29 5.71
C THR A 138 -8.71 9.17 5.92
N ILE A 139 -7.43 9.52 5.96
CA ILE A 139 -6.37 8.56 6.29
C ILE A 139 -6.59 7.94 7.68
N ASP A 140 -7.02 8.74 8.66
CA ASP A 140 -7.28 8.26 10.02
C ASP A 140 -8.43 7.26 10.06
N ARG A 141 -9.48 7.50 9.26
CA ARG A 141 -10.60 6.56 9.14
C ARG A 141 -10.14 5.25 8.53
N LEU A 142 -9.29 5.30 7.49
CA LEU A 142 -8.76 4.09 6.86
C LEU A 142 -7.88 3.28 7.82
N VAL A 143 -6.97 3.95 8.55
CA VAL A 143 -6.11 3.34 9.58
C VAL A 143 -6.96 2.63 10.64
N GLU A 144 -8.02 3.29 11.11
CA GLU A 144 -8.94 2.72 12.10
C GLU A 144 -9.69 1.50 11.57
N CYS A 145 -10.23 1.57 10.36
CA CYS A 145 -10.88 0.43 9.72
C CYS A 145 -9.93 -0.76 9.57
N ASN A 146 -8.69 -0.52 9.15
CA ASN A 146 -7.67 -1.56 9.02
C ASN A 146 -7.33 -2.22 10.37
N ARG A 147 -7.18 -1.46 11.46
CA ARG A 147 -6.92 -2.03 12.81
C ARG A 147 -8.06 -2.95 13.25
N ARG A 148 -9.29 -2.57 12.92
CA ARG A 148 -10.50 -3.31 13.26
C ARG A 148 -10.85 -4.43 12.27
N GLY A 149 -10.08 -4.58 11.19
CA GLY A 149 -10.39 -5.55 10.14
C GLY A 149 -11.72 -5.27 9.43
N LEU A 150 -12.04 -4.00 9.16
CA LEU A 150 -13.29 -3.58 8.51
C LEU A 150 -13.12 -3.32 7.02
N THR A 151 -13.93 -3.98 6.20
CA THR A 151 -14.01 -3.75 4.75
C THR A 151 -15.38 -3.17 4.39
N THR A 152 -15.43 -2.39 3.32
CA THR A 152 -16.68 -1.97 2.69
C THR A 152 -17.24 -3.14 1.88
N ASN A 153 -18.54 -3.41 2.07
CA ASN A 153 -19.31 -4.33 1.24
C ASN A 153 -19.54 -3.69 -0.13
N ALA A 154 -19.21 -4.39 -1.21
CA ALA A 154 -19.31 -3.86 -2.56
C ALA A 154 -20.76 -3.67 -3.05
N GLU A 155 -21.70 -4.42 -2.48
CA GLU A 155 -23.13 -4.38 -2.83
C GLU A 155 -23.88 -3.30 -2.05
N THR A 156 -23.64 -3.22 -0.74
CA THR A 156 -24.38 -2.29 0.15
C THR A 156 -23.64 -0.98 0.42
N GLY A 157 -22.32 -0.95 0.24
CA GLY A 157 -21.48 0.19 0.61
C GLY A 157 -21.26 0.35 2.12
N GLU A 158 -21.82 -0.55 2.94
CA GLU A 158 -21.69 -0.52 4.40
C GLU A 158 -20.37 -1.15 4.87
N LEU A 159 -19.93 -0.79 6.08
CA LEU A 159 -18.77 -1.40 6.70
C LEU A 159 -19.15 -2.72 7.36
N GLN A 160 -18.34 -3.75 7.11
CA GLN A 160 -18.47 -5.06 7.71
C GLN A 160 -17.12 -5.56 8.21
N GLU A 161 -17.14 -6.42 9.22
CA GLU A 161 -15.95 -7.14 9.66
C GLU A 161 -15.53 -8.18 8.63
N VAL A 162 -14.22 -8.32 8.44
CA VAL A 162 -13.65 -9.40 7.63
C VAL A 162 -13.80 -10.68 8.45
N ALA A 163 -14.49 -11.67 7.87
CA ALA A 163 -14.71 -12.96 8.50
C ALA A 163 -13.38 -13.62 8.89
N ASP A 164 -13.41 -14.43 9.96
CA ASP A 164 -12.22 -15.09 10.46
C ASP A 164 -11.56 -15.98 9.40
N GLY A 165 -10.25 -15.80 9.23
CA GLY A 165 -9.46 -16.48 8.19
C GLY A 165 -9.63 -15.93 6.76
N ALA A 166 -10.55 -15.00 6.53
CA ALA A 166 -10.70 -14.36 5.22
C ALA A 166 -9.64 -13.29 4.96
N THR A 167 -9.39 -13.00 3.68
CA THR A 167 -8.49 -11.93 3.24
C THR A 167 -9.31 -10.66 3.01
N MET A 168 -8.92 -9.58 3.69
CA MET A 168 -9.40 -8.22 3.48
C MET A 168 -9.14 -7.75 2.05
N ASN A 169 -10.11 -7.04 1.47
CA ASN A 169 -9.92 -6.42 0.16
C ASN A 169 -8.95 -5.24 0.24
N PHE A 170 -8.30 -4.92 -0.88
CA PHE A 170 -7.42 -3.76 -0.98
C PHE A 170 -8.20 -2.48 -0.70
N ASN A 171 -7.54 -1.51 -0.07
CA ASN A 171 -7.88 -0.10 -0.20
C ASN A 171 -7.04 0.55 -1.29
N GLU A 172 -7.43 1.76 -1.67
CA GLU A 172 -6.72 2.54 -2.67
C GLU A 172 -6.44 3.94 -2.13
N ILE A 173 -5.15 4.26 -2.03
CA ILE A 173 -4.66 5.62 -1.83
C ILE A 173 -4.05 6.06 -3.16
N ASN A 174 -4.78 6.88 -3.91
CA ASN A 174 -4.25 7.53 -5.10
C ASN A 174 -3.67 8.88 -4.72
N TRP A 175 -2.34 8.93 -4.67
CA TRP A 175 -1.63 10.14 -4.28
C TRP A 175 -0.88 10.77 -5.45
N ARG A 176 -0.51 12.03 -5.28
CA ARG A 176 0.27 12.79 -6.24
C ARG A 176 1.74 12.76 -5.83
N LEU A 177 2.58 12.21 -6.71
CA LEU A 177 4.03 12.26 -6.63
C LEU A 177 4.52 13.47 -7.45
N GLY A 178 5.18 14.41 -6.79
CA GLY A 178 5.73 15.59 -7.45
C GLY A 178 6.79 16.31 -6.61
N ARG A 179 7.50 17.27 -7.21
CA ARG A 179 8.29 18.20 -6.41
C ARG A 179 7.32 19.09 -5.62
N GLY A 180 7.50 19.18 -4.31
CA GLY A 180 6.74 20.10 -3.48
C GLY A 180 6.97 21.55 -3.93
N PRO A 181 6.13 22.49 -3.49
CA PRO A 181 6.38 23.91 -3.69
C PRO A 181 7.76 24.25 -3.08
N GLY A 182 8.74 24.58 -3.93
CA GLY A 182 10.14 24.81 -3.54
C GLY A 182 11.18 23.85 -4.16
N GLY A 183 10.76 22.91 -5.01
CA GLY A 183 11.71 22.08 -5.78
C GLY A 183 12.34 20.91 -5.00
N SER A 184 12.01 20.75 -3.71
CA SER A 184 12.31 19.52 -2.97
C SER A 184 11.40 18.39 -3.47
N SER A 185 12.00 17.24 -3.77
CA SER A 185 11.25 16.06 -4.19
C SER A 185 10.46 15.53 -2.99
N THR A 186 9.13 15.43 -3.06
CA THR A 186 8.32 14.76 -2.02
C THR A 186 8.42 13.24 -2.08
N THR A 187 9.40 12.72 -2.83
CA THR A 187 9.73 11.31 -2.83
C THR A 187 10.37 10.96 -1.50
N GLY A 188 9.52 10.69 -0.50
CA GLY A 188 9.95 10.21 0.82
C GLY A 188 10.84 8.97 0.70
N ARG A 189 11.41 8.54 1.84
CA ARG A 189 12.24 7.33 1.87
C ARG A 189 11.47 6.15 1.26
N ARG A 190 12.10 5.48 0.31
CA ARG A 190 11.55 4.34 -0.42
C ARG A 190 12.39 3.12 -0.14
N VAL A 191 11.74 1.98 0.03
CA VAL A 191 12.40 0.69 0.04
C VAL A 191 11.83 -0.15 -1.10
N VAL A 192 12.71 -0.74 -1.89
CA VAL A 192 12.34 -1.67 -2.96
C VAL A 192 12.33 -3.07 -2.37
N MET A 193 11.20 -3.77 -2.48
CA MET A 193 11.09 -5.18 -2.13
C MET A 193 10.95 -6.00 -3.40
N THR A 194 11.91 -6.89 -3.67
CA THR A 194 11.85 -7.79 -4.83
C THR A 194 11.46 -9.19 -4.36
N GLY A 195 10.39 -9.74 -4.93
CA GLY A 195 9.91 -11.11 -4.67
C GLY A 195 8.59 -11.14 -3.91
N TRP A 196 7.53 -11.53 -4.63
CA TRP A 196 6.22 -11.96 -4.11
C TRP A 196 5.80 -13.23 -4.84
#